data_AF-A0AAD9IQV2-F1
#
_entry.id   AF-A0AAD9IQV2-F1
#
_cell.length_a   1.000
_cell.length_b   1.000
_cell.length_c   1.000
_cell.angle_alpha   90.00
_cell.angle_beta   90.00
_cell.angle_gamma   90.00
#
_symmetry.space_group_name_H-M   'P 1'
#
loop_
_entity.id
_entity.type
_entity.pdbx_description
1 polymer ?
#
loop_
_entity_poly.entity_id
_entity_poly.type
_entity_poly.pdbx_seq_one_letter_code
_entity_poly.pdbx_strand_id
1 'polypeptide(L)'
;MTRNLCQEFERFIAENIKTDLKAFWRYTNSKLKSRPKLGDLVDIDGSLTHDGNENAGLLNKFFTLILLRETPARSQNLTLFTHEHHSLT
;
A
#
# COMPACT_ATOMS: atom_id res chain seq x y z
N MET A 1 -4.71 -25.84 -14.87
CA MET A 1 -3.26 -25.60 -15.02
C MET A 1 -2.52 -26.64 -14.20
N THR A 2 -1.47 -27.23 -14.74
CA THR A 2 -0.57 -28.11 -13.97
C THR A 2 0.42 -27.27 -13.16
N ARG A 3 1.00 -27.84 -12.10
CA ARG A 3 1.97 -27.11 -11.22
C ARG A 3 3.13 -26.52 -12.02
N ASN A 4 3.67 -27.28 -12.97
CA ASN A 4 4.81 -26.85 -13.78
C ASN A 4 4.45 -25.62 -14.63
N LEU A 5 3.27 -25.60 -15.25
CA LEU A 5 2.81 -24.47 -16.06
C LEU A 5 2.67 -23.17 -15.24
N CYS A 6 2.21 -23.27 -13.99
CA CYS A 6 2.16 -22.11 -13.09
C CYS A 6 3.55 -21.56 -12.78
N GLN A 7 4.52 -22.44 -12.51
CA GLN A 7 5.89 -22.04 -12.19
C GLN A 7 6.58 -21.36 -13.38
N GLU A 8 6.40 -21.89 -14.59
CA GLU A 8 6.98 -21.26 -15.78
C GLU A 8 6.38 -19.88 -16.04
N PHE A 9 5.06 -19.74 -15.87
CA PHE A 9 4.39 -18.47 -15.99
C PHE A 9 4.84 -17.45 -14.93
N GLU A 10 4.99 -17.87 -13.68
CA GLU A 10 5.49 -17.03 -12.58
C GLU A 10 6.93 -16.59 -12.82
N ARG A 11 7.79 -17.51 -13.28
CA ARG A 11 9.17 -17.20 -13.66
C ARG A 11 9.22 -16.17 -14.80
N PHE A 12 8.40 -16.34 -15.83
CA PHE A 12 8.31 -15.39 -16.94
C PHE A 12 7.93 -13.97 -16.46
N ILE A 13 6.97 -13.85 -15.53
CA ILE A 13 6.60 -12.54 -14.95
C ILE A 13 7.77 -11.95 -14.17
N ALA A 14 8.47 -12.75 -13.38
CA ALA A 14 9.59 -12.28 -12.56
C ALA A 14 10.75 -11.76 -13.41
N GLU A 15 11.10 -12.45 -14.49
CA GLU A 15 12.16 -12.05 -15.42
C GLU A 15 11.81 -10.74 -16.15
N ASN A 16 10.53 -10.50 -16.42
CA ASN A 16 10.05 -9.34 -17.17
C ASN A 16 9.50 -8.21 -16.29
N ILE A 17 9.78 -8.21 -14.98
CA ILE A 17 9.19 -7.21 -14.06
C ILE A 17 9.56 -5.76 -14.41
N LYS A 18 10.74 -5.53 -15.02
CA LYS A 18 11.21 -4.20 -15.41
C LYS A 18 10.63 -3.73 -16.75
N THR A 19 10.24 -4.66 -17.62
CA THR A 19 9.76 -4.37 -18.98
C THR A 19 8.23 -4.41 -19.06
N ASP A 20 7.57 -5.23 -18.25
CA ASP A 20 6.12 -5.35 -18.17
C ASP A 20 5.65 -5.41 -16.70
N LEU A 21 5.70 -4.25 -16.03
CA LEU A 21 5.14 -4.10 -14.68
C LEU A 21 3.63 -4.40 -14.64
N LYS A 22 2.91 -4.23 -15.76
CA LYS A 22 1.45 -4.41 -15.81
C LYS A 22 1.09 -5.89 -15.67
N ALA A 23 1.84 -6.79 -16.30
CA ALA A 23 1.66 -8.23 -16.12
C ALA A 23 1.88 -8.66 -14.68
N PHE A 24 2.91 -8.11 -14.01
CA PHE A 24 3.16 -8.35 -12.60
C PHE A 24 1.95 -7.96 -11.73
N TRP A 25 1.48 -6.72 -11.84
CA TRP A 25 0.34 -6.25 -11.03
C TRP A 25 -0.94 -7.04 -11.33
N ARG A 26 -1.18 -7.40 -12.59
CA ARG A 26 -2.35 -8.22 -12.97
C ARG A 26 -2.30 -9.61 -12.34
N TYR A 27 -1.14 -10.26 -12.35
CA TYR A 27 -0.93 -11.55 -11.69
C TYR A 27 -1.12 -11.43 -10.18
N THR A 28 -0.45 -10.48 -9.54
CA THR A 28 -0.55 -10.24 -8.09
C THR A 28 -2.02 -10.02 -7.68
N ASN A 29 -2.73 -9.14 -8.40
CA ASN A 29 -4.15 -8.87 -8.14
C ASN A 29 -5.04 -10.12 -8.32
N SER A 30 -4.72 -11.00 -9.27
CA SER A 30 -5.45 -12.27 -9.44
C SER A 30 -5.22 -13.29 -8.32
N LYS A 31 -4.13 -13.15 -7.54
CA LYS A 31 -3.80 -14.04 -6.42
C LYS A 31 -4.33 -13.51 -5.08
N LEU A 32 -4.64 -12.21 -5.00
CA LEU A 32 -5.27 -11.62 -3.82
C LEU A 32 -6.68 -12.18 -3.65
N LYS A 33 -6.97 -12.75 -2.48
CA LYS A 33 -8.30 -13.26 -2.11
C LYS A 33 -9.19 -12.19 -1.49
N SER A 34 -8.60 -11.12 -0.97
CA SER A 34 -9.31 -9.98 -0.37
C SER A 34 -9.40 -8.82 -1.36
N ARG A 35 -10.42 -7.97 -1.19
CA ARG A 35 -10.49 -6.71 -1.94
C ARG A 35 -9.32 -5.82 -1.51
N PRO A 36 -8.64 -5.16 -2.46
CA PRO A 36 -7.49 -4.29 -2.16
C PRO A 36 -7.87 -3.00 -1.42
N LYS A 37 -9.16 -2.77 -1.18
CA LYS A 37 -9.64 -1.57 -0.48
C LYS A 37 -9.60 -1.82 1.02
N LEU A 38 -8.75 -1.05 1.71
CA LEU A 38 -8.83 -0.91 3.16
C LEU A 38 -10.23 -0.40 3.51
N GLY A 39 -10.91 -1.08 4.43
CA GLY A 39 -12.22 -0.65 4.90
C GLY A 39 -12.15 0.72 5.56
N ASP A 40 -13.32 1.27 5.85
CA ASP A 40 -13.43 2.52 6.56
C ASP A 40 -12.85 2.37 7.98
N LEU A 41 -12.04 3.34 8.39
CA LEU A 41 -11.37 3.38 9.69
C LEU A 41 -12.12 4.33 10.62
N VAL A 42 -12.06 4.06 11.91
CA VAL A 42 -12.63 4.93 12.94
C VAL A 42 -11.52 5.85 13.46
N ASP A 43 -11.73 7.16 13.34
CA ASP A 43 -10.86 8.18 13.94
C ASP A 43 -11.09 8.26 15.46
N ILE A 44 -10.19 8.95 16.16
CA ILE A 44 -10.20 9.15 17.61
C ILE A 44 -11.51 9.80 18.08
N ASP A 45 -12.10 10.66 17.25
CA ASP A 45 -13.37 11.35 17.51
C ASP A 45 -14.60 10.46 17.24
N GLY A 46 -14.40 9.20 16.83
CA GLY A 46 -15.46 8.25 16.51
C GLY A 46 -16.04 8.40 15.10
N SER A 47 -15.53 9.33 14.29
CA SER A 47 -15.92 9.50 12.89
C SER A 47 -15.33 8.41 12.00
N LEU A 48 -16.10 7.97 11.00
CA LEU A 48 -15.66 7.01 10.00
C LEU A 48 -14.96 7.75 8.85
N THR A 49 -13.85 7.22 8.35
CA THR A 49 -13.28 7.65 7.07
C THR A 49 -14.10 7.09 5.92
N HIS A 50 -14.16 7.79 4.80
CA HIS A 50 -14.96 7.41 3.64
C HIS A 50 -14.14 7.22 2.37
N ASP A 51 -12.88 7.66 2.37
CA ASP A 51 -11.96 7.47 1.25
C ASP A 51 -10.55 7.02 1.67
N GLY A 52 -9.77 6.64 0.65
CA GLY A 52 -8.41 6.13 0.84
C GLY A 52 -7.41 7.19 1.32
N ASN A 53 -7.66 8.47 1.02
CA ASN A 53 -6.80 9.57 1.41
C ASN A 53 -6.96 9.88 2.91
N GLU A 54 -8.20 9.90 3.38
CA GLU A 54 -8.52 10.00 4.81
C GLU A 54 -7.91 8.84 5.60
N ASN A 55 -8.03 7.61 5.07
CA ASN A 55 -7.39 6.43 5.63
C ASN A 55 -5.86 6.57 5.74
N ALA A 56 -5.21 7.00 4.66
CA ALA A 56 -3.76 7.20 4.63
C ALA A 56 -3.33 8.27 5.64
N GLY A 57 -4.06 9.38 5.72
CA GLY A 57 -3.81 10.46 6.67
C GLY A 57 -3.93 9.98 8.12
N LEU A 58 -4.97 9.20 8.44
CA LEU A 58 -5.20 8.66 9.78
C LEU A 58 -4.09 7.69 10.21
N LEU A 59 -3.73 6.75 9.34
CA LEU A 59 -2.64 5.80 9.61
C LEU A 59 -1.30 6.53 9.80
N ASN A 60 -1.02 7.53 8.98
CA ASN A 60 0.21 8.30 9.10
C ASN A 60 0.29 9.02 10.45
N LYS A 61 -0.81 9.65 10.90
CA LYS A 61 -0.89 10.26 12.24
C LYS A 61 -0.67 9.23 13.35
N PHE A 62 -1.36 8.10 13.29
CA PHE A 62 -1.26 7.03 14.28
C PHE A 62 0.17 6.50 14.45
N PHE A 63 0.81 6.12 13.34
CA PHE A 63 2.18 5.61 13.39
C PHE A 63 3.19 6.67 13.80
N THR A 64 3.01 7.93 13.38
CA THR A 64 3.86 9.04 13.83
C THR A 64 3.82 9.20 15.35
N LEU A 65 2.63 9.15 15.95
CA LEU A 65 2.47 9.27 17.40
C LEU A 65 3.11 8.10 18.17
N ILE A 66 2.92 6.86 17.69
CA ILE A 66 3.53 5.67 18.30
C ILE A 66 5.05 5.73 18.22
N LEU A 67 5.59 6.01 17.03
CA LEU A 67 7.03 6.07 16.81
C LEU A 67 7.68 7.18 17.63
N LEU A 68 7.01 8.33 17.78
CA LEU A 68 7.49 9.44 18.62
C LEU A 68 7.48 9.09 20.11
N ARG A 69 6.48 8.33 20.58
CA ARG A 69 6.39 7.88 21.98
C ARG A 69 7.49 6.89 22.34
N GLU A 70 7.91 6.05 21.40
CA GLU A 70 8.90 4.99 21.62
C GLU A 70 10.35 5.43 21.36
N THR A 71 10.58 6.63 20.81
CA THR A 71 11.94 7.18 20.58
C THR A 71 12.16 8.53 21.25
N PRO A 72 12.70 8.58 22.49
CA PRO A 72 13.23 9.82 23.03
C PRO A 72 14.54 10.16 22.30
N ALA A 73 14.43 11.04 21.31
CA ALA A 73 15.53 11.77 20.66
C ALA A 73 16.42 11.02 19.64
N ARG A 74 15.89 10.69 18.44
CA ARG A 74 16.67 10.82 17.19
C ARG A 74 15.94 10.70 15.84
N SER A 75 14.66 11.08 15.74
CA SER A 75 13.94 10.98 14.46
C SER A 75 13.61 12.37 13.92
N GLN A 76 14.60 13.03 13.33
CA GLN A 76 14.36 14.21 12.50
C GLN A 76 13.85 13.73 11.13
N ASN A 77 12.72 14.31 10.69
CA ASN A 77 12.01 14.11 9.42
C ASN A 77 11.15 12.84 9.28
N LEU A 78 9.93 12.89 9.82
CA LEU A 78 8.79 12.06 9.36
C LEU A 78 7.90 12.80 8.33
N THR A 79 8.45 13.79 7.63
CA THR A 79 7.68 14.72 6.78
C THR A 79 7.45 14.24 5.35
N LEU A 80 7.59 12.95 5.02
CA LEU A 80 7.53 12.53 3.61
C LEU A 80 6.85 11.19 3.35
N PHE A 81 5.58 11.08 3.75
CA PHE A 81 4.65 10.13 3.11
C PHE A 81 3.43 10.84 2.51
N THR A 82 3.55 12.14 2.19
CA THR A 82 2.55 12.83 1.37
C THR A 82 2.69 12.35 -0.07
N HIS A 83 1.74 11.51 -0.48
CA HIS A 83 1.54 11.16 -1.88
C HIS A 83 0.91 12.37 -2.60
N GLU A 84 1.75 13.30 -3.05
CA GLU A 84 1.34 14.38 -3.96
C GLU A 84 0.83 13.75 -5.26
N HIS A 85 -0.49 13.67 -5.42
CA HIS A 85 -1.13 13.24 -6.65
C HIS A 85 -0.93 14.37 -7.67
N HIS A 86 0.06 14.24 -8.57
CA HIS A 86 0.11 15.06 -9.78
C HIS A 86 -1.14 14.77 -10.61
N SER A 87 -2.15 15.62 -10.49
CA SER A 87 -3.27 15.68 -11.43
C SER A 87 -2.73 16.10 -12.78
N LEU A 88 -2.67 15.16 -13.74
CA LEU A 88 -2.53 15.49 -15.15
C LEU A 88 -3.91 15.89 -15.68
N THR A 89 -3.95 17.12 -16.19
CA THR A 89 -5.03 17.75 -16.95
C THR A 89 -5.27 17.01 -18.27
#